data_AF-A0A3N5FXX2-F1
#
_entry.id   AF-A0A3N5FXX2-F1
#
_cell.length_a   1.000
_cell.length_b   1.000
_cell.length_c   1.000
_cell.angle_alpha   90.00
_cell.angle_beta   90.00
_cell.angle_gamma   90.00
#
_symmetry.space_group_name_H-M   'P 1'
#
loop_
_entity.id
_entity.type
_entity.pdbx_description
1 polymer ?
#
loop_
_entity_poly.entity_id
_entity_poly.type
_entity_poly.pdbx_seq_one_letter_code
_entity_poly.pdbx_strand_id
1 'polypeptide(L)'
;MEMTLAYRSEEKNLLVQALLAELRLAAVDLSIDIRDEMLGFLLQAWEGDRDQALFQYFRSGASIAGVMGQALRWRFGDPGRVDGLLDFASGYGRVTRFLIGDVPPERVWVSDVYAEGVRFQGERFGVHGLVSTVRPEDFRCERRFDAILVTSLFTHLPEERFVAWLRVLMGLLTPRGVLAFSTHSPAVLPHGVEMPPAGIVFEERSESGSLDTSDYGSTWVTEAFVREALGRAVGAASLHRIDRGLCNFQDLYLAVPEPDADFSGLGFEHEPYLFVEVCALQEEGRRLALEGWTASLSSTPREVQAVLDGELMATAPVAGPRADVAASLGDERYLHSGWGCSFPLPEGASRSSSVLLLRVVDGRGVAHPLQASTIDAALLGTARLEAERLAAELARAEARALREIAALRDRIHAMEASRFWKTRNAWFSVKRRLGLTDET
;
A
#
# COMPACT_ATOMS: atom_id res chain seq x y z
N MET A 1 -25.89 -8.23 15.10
CA MET A 1 -26.49 -7.29 14.15
C MET A 1 -25.61 -7.35 12.92
N GLU A 2 -26.10 -7.91 11.82
CA GLU A 2 -25.34 -7.98 10.56
C GLU A 2 -24.94 -6.54 10.18
N MET A 3 -23.64 -6.26 10.16
CA MET A 3 -23.15 -4.97 9.70
C MET A 3 -23.50 -4.84 8.22
N THR A 4 -24.31 -3.85 7.88
CA THR A 4 -24.61 -3.55 6.47
C THR A 4 -23.34 -3.02 5.83
N LEU A 5 -22.72 -3.80 4.94
CA LEU A 5 -21.52 -3.41 4.19
C LEU A 5 -21.80 -2.31 3.15
N ALA A 6 -23.06 -1.93 2.92
CA ALA A 6 -23.37 -0.77 2.10
C ALA A 6 -22.97 0.53 2.82
N TYR A 7 -22.41 1.47 2.07
CA TYR A 7 -22.27 2.86 2.47
C TYR A 7 -23.17 3.69 1.56
N ARG A 8 -23.95 4.60 2.13
CA ARG A 8 -24.82 5.49 1.34
C ARG A 8 -24.23 6.90 1.34
N SER A 9 -24.41 7.63 0.25
CA SER A 9 -23.90 9.00 0.14
C SER A 9 -24.44 9.96 1.20
N GLU A 10 -25.61 9.67 1.79
CA GLU A 10 -26.17 10.46 2.90
C GLU A 10 -25.58 10.10 4.27
N GLU A 11 -24.86 8.97 4.38
CA GLU A 11 -24.18 8.58 5.61
C GLU A 11 -23.05 9.58 5.92
N LYS A 12 -22.99 10.02 7.17
CA LYS A 12 -21.94 10.95 7.63
C LYS A 12 -20.82 10.17 8.29
N ASN A 13 -19.78 9.85 7.52
CA ASN A 13 -18.51 9.41 8.06
C ASN A 13 -17.51 10.58 8.12
N LEU A 14 -17.02 10.91 9.31
CA LEU A 14 -16.18 12.10 9.51
C LEU A 14 -14.82 11.97 8.80
N LEU A 15 -14.23 10.78 8.72
CA LEU A 15 -12.94 10.57 8.05
C LEU A 15 -13.08 10.69 6.54
N VAL A 16 -14.16 10.14 5.98
CA VAL A 16 -14.50 10.28 4.56
C VAL A 16 -14.76 11.74 4.21
N GLN A 17 -15.49 12.49 5.05
CA GLN A 17 -15.73 13.91 4.83
C GLN A 17 -14.43 14.73 4.84
N ALA A 18 -13.53 14.47 5.79
CA ALA A 18 -12.23 15.11 5.84
C ALA A 18 -11.40 14.79 4.58
N LEU A 19 -11.40 13.54 4.13
CA LEU A 19 -10.72 13.14 2.89
C LEU A 19 -11.28 13.88 1.67
N LEU A 20 -12.60 13.95 1.51
CA LEU A 20 -13.21 14.59 0.34
C LEU A 20 -12.97 16.10 0.29
N ALA A 21 -12.99 16.77 1.46
CA ALA A 21 -12.63 18.17 1.56
C ALA A 21 -11.18 18.42 1.08
N GLU A 22 -10.28 17.48 1.37
CA GLU A 22 -8.88 17.53 0.97
C GLU A 22 -8.67 17.25 -0.52
N LEU A 23 -9.37 16.27 -1.08
CA LEU A 23 -9.26 15.93 -2.50
C LEU A 23 -9.87 17.00 -3.42
N ARG A 24 -10.65 17.97 -2.88
CA ARG A 24 -11.30 19.06 -3.61
C ARG A 24 -12.12 18.59 -4.81
N LEU A 25 -12.67 17.37 -4.71
CA LEU A 25 -13.46 16.79 -5.79
C LEU A 25 -14.85 17.44 -5.83
N ALA A 26 -15.41 17.57 -7.04
CA ALA A 26 -16.84 17.81 -7.21
C ALA A 26 -17.64 16.66 -6.56
N ALA A 27 -18.95 16.83 -6.35
CA ALA A 27 -19.79 15.83 -5.69
C ALA A 27 -19.62 14.42 -6.33
N VAL A 28 -18.85 13.55 -5.68
CA VAL A 28 -18.66 12.15 -6.05
C VAL A 28 -19.77 11.32 -5.39
N ASP A 29 -20.40 10.40 -6.11
CA ASP A 29 -21.31 9.43 -5.46
C ASP A 29 -20.45 8.47 -4.60
N LEU A 30 -20.67 8.54 -3.29
CA LEU A 30 -19.95 7.77 -2.30
C LEU A 30 -20.60 6.41 -2.04
N SER A 31 -21.69 6.09 -2.72
CA SER A 31 -22.39 4.84 -2.48
C SER A 31 -21.46 3.64 -2.72
N ILE A 32 -21.56 2.65 -1.84
CA ILE A 32 -20.87 1.35 -1.95
C ILE A 32 -21.95 0.29 -1.92
N ASP A 33 -21.99 -0.56 -2.94
CA ASP A 33 -22.92 -1.70 -2.99
C ASP A 33 -22.55 -2.72 -1.90
N ILE A 34 -23.55 -3.36 -1.30
CA ILE A 34 -23.33 -4.35 -0.24
C ILE A 34 -22.53 -5.58 -0.71
N ARG A 35 -22.49 -5.83 -2.03
CA ARG A 35 -21.76 -6.92 -2.67
C ARG A 35 -20.32 -6.54 -3.03
N ASP A 36 -19.88 -5.33 -2.72
CA ASP A 36 -18.50 -4.92 -2.97
C ASP A 36 -17.54 -5.61 -1.97
N GLU A 37 -16.86 -6.64 -2.45
CA GLU A 37 -15.90 -7.42 -1.67
C GLU A 37 -14.69 -6.59 -1.22
N MET A 38 -14.35 -5.49 -1.91
CA MET A 38 -13.19 -4.68 -1.55
C MET A 38 -13.38 -3.94 -0.22
N LEU A 39 -14.60 -3.51 0.10
CA LEU A 39 -14.86 -2.93 1.42
C LEU A 39 -14.80 -4.00 2.51
N GLY A 40 -15.26 -5.22 2.22
CA GLY A 40 -15.12 -6.37 3.12
C GLY A 40 -13.65 -6.70 3.42
N PHE A 41 -12.81 -6.75 2.39
CA PHE A 41 -11.37 -6.94 2.51
C PHE A 41 -10.72 -5.87 3.38
N LEU A 42 -11.04 -4.59 3.15
CA LEU A 42 -10.50 -3.48 3.94
C LEU A 42 -10.99 -3.52 5.39
N LEU A 43 -12.25 -3.89 5.63
CA LEU A 43 -12.77 -4.04 6.98
C LEU A 43 -11.98 -5.10 7.76
N GLN A 44 -11.66 -6.23 7.13
CA GLN A 44 -10.80 -7.25 7.74
C GLN A 44 -9.37 -6.74 7.98
N ALA A 45 -8.79 -6.03 6.99
CA ALA A 45 -7.44 -5.47 7.11
C ALA A 45 -7.31 -4.43 8.24
N TRP A 46 -8.42 -3.80 8.63
CA TRP A 46 -8.50 -2.83 9.72
C TRP A 46 -9.20 -3.38 10.96
N GLU A 47 -9.17 -4.70 11.17
CA GLU A 47 -9.68 -5.37 12.39
C GLU A 47 -11.15 -5.03 12.74
N GLY A 48 -11.97 -4.73 11.73
CA GLY A 48 -13.36 -4.32 11.91
C GLY A 48 -13.58 -2.82 12.12
N ASP A 49 -12.53 -1.99 12.09
CA ASP A 49 -12.66 -0.53 12.09
C ASP A 49 -13.24 -0.04 10.76
N ARG A 50 -14.55 0.18 10.76
CA ARG A 50 -15.31 0.62 9.58
C ARG A 50 -14.89 2.02 9.11
N ASP A 51 -14.52 2.92 10.02
CA ASP A 51 -14.17 4.30 9.66
C ASP A 51 -12.83 4.32 8.91
N GLN A 52 -11.85 3.54 9.38
CA GLN A 52 -10.58 3.36 8.68
C GLN A 52 -10.76 2.62 7.36
N ALA A 53 -11.57 1.56 7.34
CA ALA A 53 -11.84 0.81 6.11
C ALA A 53 -12.47 1.70 5.03
N LEU A 54 -13.45 2.54 5.38
CA LEU A 54 -14.07 3.49 4.47
C LEU A 54 -13.07 4.56 4.01
N PHE A 55 -12.31 5.16 4.92
CA PHE A 55 -11.27 6.12 4.57
C PHE A 55 -10.30 5.52 3.54
N GLN A 56 -9.80 4.30 3.79
CA GLN A 56 -8.86 3.65 2.90
C GLN A 56 -9.48 3.21 1.57
N TYR A 57 -10.76 2.82 1.56
CA TYR A 57 -11.48 2.48 0.34
C TYR A 57 -11.48 3.67 -0.63
N PHE A 58 -11.88 4.84 -0.16
CA PHE A 58 -11.92 6.05 -0.99
C PHE A 58 -10.53 6.60 -1.30
N ARG A 59 -9.63 6.65 -0.30
CA ARG A 59 -8.26 7.16 -0.48
C ARG A 59 -7.50 6.37 -1.53
N SER A 60 -7.55 5.04 -1.45
CA SER A 60 -6.89 4.18 -2.43
C SER A 60 -7.52 4.28 -3.82
N GLY A 61 -8.85 4.38 -3.91
CA GLY A 61 -9.53 4.64 -5.18
C GLY A 61 -9.07 5.95 -5.85
N ALA A 62 -8.99 7.03 -5.08
CA ALA A 62 -8.52 8.33 -5.55
C ALA A 62 -7.03 8.29 -5.95
N SER A 63 -6.19 7.61 -5.16
CA SER A 63 -4.76 7.43 -5.45
C SER A 63 -4.54 6.69 -6.78
N ILE A 64 -5.26 5.59 -7.02
CA ILE A 64 -5.19 4.82 -8.27
C ILE A 64 -5.67 5.66 -9.46
N ALA A 65 -6.77 6.40 -9.31
CA ALA A 65 -7.23 7.31 -10.36
C ALA A 65 -6.20 8.41 -10.65
N GLY A 66 -5.55 8.97 -9.62
CA GLY A 66 -4.47 9.94 -9.77
C GLY A 66 -3.26 9.38 -10.52
N VAL A 67 -2.89 8.12 -10.25
CA VAL A 67 -1.86 7.37 -10.98
C VAL A 67 -2.23 7.25 -12.47
N MET A 68 -3.48 6.89 -12.77
CA MET A 68 -3.96 6.86 -14.16
C MET A 68 -3.90 8.26 -14.81
N GLY A 69 -4.30 9.31 -14.08
CA GLY A 69 -4.18 10.69 -14.54
C GLY A 69 -2.76 11.10 -14.91
N GLN A 70 -1.72 10.58 -14.24
CA GLN A 70 -0.32 10.80 -14.62
C GLN A 70 0.01 10.15 -15.96
N ALA A 71 -0.42 8.90 -16.19
CA ALA A 71 -0.24 8.22 -17.48
C ALA A 71 -0.99 8.93 -18.61
N LEU A 72 -2.22 9.40 -18.35
CA LEU A 72 -3.01 10.17 -19.32
C LEU A 72 -2.36 11.51 -19.68
N ARG A 73 -1.84 12.26 -18.69
CA ARG A 73 -1.11 13.51 -18.94
C ARG A 73 0.16 13.28 -19.74
N TRP A 74 0.95 12.27 -19.41
CA TRP A 74 2.13 11.90 -20.20
C TRP A 74 1.75 11.59 -21.65
N ARG A 75 0.69 10.81 -21.85
CA ARG A 75 0.35 10.27 -23.17
C ARG A 75 -0.41 11.25 -24.08
N PHE A 76 -1.33 12.02 -23.51
CA PHE A 76 -2.30 12.85 -24.23
C PHE A 76 -2.17 14.36 -23.91
N GLY A 77 -1.31 14.73 -22.95
CA GLY A 77 -1.12 16.09 -22.45
C GLY A 77 -2.20 16.52 -21.45
N ASP A 78 -3.44 16.15 -21.69
CA ASP A 78 -4.61 16.48 -20.86
C ASP A 78 -5.57 15.27 -20.81
N PRO A 79 -5.95 14.75 -19.62
CA PRO A 79 -6.94 13.68 -19.48
C PRO A 79 -8.27 13.98 -20.20
N GLY A 80 -8.69 15.24 -20.29
CA GLY A 80 -9.94 15.62 -20.98
C GLY A 80 -9.93 15.38 -22.50
N ARG A 81 -8.77 15.04 -23.09
CA ARG A 81 -8.62 14.70 -24.52
C ARG A 81 -8.80 13.21 -24.82
N VAL A 82 -9.00 12.38 -23.79
CA VAL A 82 -9.28 10.95 -23.95
C VAL A 82 -10.70 10.76 -24.48
N ASP A 83 -10.85 10.05 -25.60
CA ASP A 83 -12.16 9.76 -26.23
C ASP A 83 -12.76 8.42 -25.74
N GLY A 84 -11.94 7.58 -25.13
CA GLY A 84 -12.41 6.38 -24.42
C GLY A 84 -11.42 5.86 -23.39
N LEU A 85 -11.84 5.88 -22.12
CA LEU A 85 -11.17 5.23 -21.00
C LEU A 85 -11.97 3.98 -20.58
N LEU A 86 -11.32 2.84 -20.47
CA LEU A 86 -11.89 1.61 -19.92
C LEU A 86 -11.27 1.30 -18.56
N ASP A 87 -12.08 1.21 -17.51
CA ASP A 87 -11.70 0.57 -16.24
C ASP A 87 -12.10 -0.91 -16.32
N PHE A 88 -11.12 -1.80 -16.46
CA PHE A 88 -11.32 -3.24 -16.66
C PHE A 88 -10.95 -4.02 -15.39
N ALA A 89 -11.80 -5.00 -15.04
CA ALA A 89 -11.87 -5.58 -13.68
C ALA A 89 -12.18 -4.51 -12.62
N SER A 90 -13.17 -3.66 -12.94
CA SER A 90 -13.53 -2.46 -12.17
C SER A 90 -14.27 -2.73 -10.85
N GLY A 91 -14.72 -3.97 -10.61
CA GLY A 91 -15.54 -4.35 -9.47
C GLY A 91 -16.82 -3.52 -9.36
N TYR A 92 -16.97 -2.83 -8.23
CA TYR A 92 -18.09 -1.91 -7.94
C TYR A 92 -17.66 -0.43 -7.98
N GLY A 93 -16.57 -0.12 -8.67
CA GLY A 93 -16.18 1.25 -9.01
C GLY A 93 -15.52 2.04 -7.90
N ARG A 94 -14.72 1.38 -7.03
CA ARG A 94 -13.82 2.05 -6.07
C ARG A 94 -12.94 3.09 -6.78
N VAL A 95 -12.45 2.76 -7.98
CA VAL A 95 -11.56 3.59 -8.78
C VAL A 95 -12.36 4.46 -9.76
N THR A 96 -13.28 3.87 -10.53
CA THR A 96 -14.15 4.57 -11.52
C THR A 96 -14.71 5.90 -11.03
N ARG A 97 -15.21 5.96 -9.80
CA ARG A 97 -15.83 7.17 -9.22
C ARG A 97 -14.89 8.38 -9.16
N PHE A 98 -13.58 8.16 -9.20
CA PHE A 98 -12.56 9.20 -9.24
C PHE A 98 -12.03 9.44 -10.67
N LEU A 99 -12.03 8.43 -11.53
CA LEU A 99 -11.67 8.58 -12.95
C LEU A 99 -12.59 9.57 -13.67
N ILE A 100 -13.87 9.61 -13.29
CA ILE A 100 -14.85 10.53 -13.87
C ILE A 100 -14.62 12.02 -13.52
N GLY A 101 -13.70 12.30 -12.59
CA GLY A 101 -13.25 13.66 -12.29
C GLY A 101 -12.30 14.23 -13.36
N ASP A 102 -11.57 13.36 -14.05
CA ASP A 102 -10.60 13.70 -15.09
C ASP A 102 -11.15 13.48 -16.51
N VAL A 103 -11.99 12.46 -16.70
CA VAL A 103 -12.59 12.08 -17.99
C VAL A 103 -14.11 12.12 -17.88
N PRO A 104 -14.84 12.81 -18.78
CA PRO A 104 -16.30 12.86 -18.70
C PRO A 104 -16.94 11.47 -18.68
N PRO A 105 -17.97 11.21 -17.84
CA PRO A 105 -18.59 9.88 -17.71
C PRO A 105 -19.04 9.25 -19.03
N GLU A 106 -19.50 10.05 -19.99
CA GLU A 106 -19.92 9.59 -21.31
C GLU A 106 -18.77 9.04 -22.18
N ARG A 107 -17.52 9.21 -21.73
CA ARG A 107 -16.29 8.67 -22.33
C ARG A 107 -15.60 7.63 -21.44
N VAL A 108 -16.25 7.18 -20.38
CA VAL A 108 -15.75 6.14 -19.48
C VAL A 108 -16.58 4.87 -19.65
N TRP A 109 -15.89 3.76 -19.81
CA TRP A 109 -16.44 2.41 -19.82
C TRP A 109 -15.94 1.65 -18.61
N VAL A 110 -16.79 0.80 -18.05
CA VAL A 110 -16.44 -0.12 -16.97
C VAL A 110 -16.69 -1.54 -17.42
N SER A 111 -15.79 -2.45 -17.06
CA SER A 111 -15.92 -3.86 -17.39
C SER A 111 -15.54 -4.74 -16.22
N ASP A 112 -16.40 -5.71 -15.93
CA ASP A 112 -16.20 -6.69 -14.86
C ASP A 112 -17.06 -7.94 -15.09
N VAL A 113 -16.65 -9.07 -14.53
CA VAL A 113 -17.45 -10.31 -14.52
C VAL A 113 -18.68 -10.19 -13.60
N TYR A 114 -18.63 -9.30 -12.61
CA TYR A 114 -19.78 -8.96 -11.78
C TYR A 114 -20.74 -8.04 -12.56
N ALA A 115 -21.67 -8.64 -13.31
CA ALA A 115 -22.70 -7.90 -14.07
C ALA A 115 -23.47 -6.87 -13.22
N GLU A 116 -23.68 -7.20 -11.95
CA GLU A 116 -24.30 -6.34 -10.96
C GLU A 116 -23.43 -5.12 -10.58
N GLY A 117 -22.12 -5.30 -10.46
CA GLY A 117 -21.17 -4.21 -10.25
C GLY A 117 -21.09 -3.30 -11.47
N VAL A 118 -21.07 -3.87 -12.68
CA VAL A 118 -21.12 -3.11 -13.95
C VAL A 118 -22.40 -2.26 -14.02
N ARG A 119 -23.57 -2.85 -13.71
CA ARG A 119 -24.85 -2.13 -13.70
C ARG A 119 -24.86 -1.02 -12.65
N PHE A 120 -24.42 -1.32 -11.42
CA PHE A 120 -24.34 -0.34 -10.33
C PHE A 120 -23.53 0.89 -10.74
N GLN A 121 -22.35 0.67 -11.34
CA GLN A 121 -21.51 1.77 -11.80
C GLN A 121 -22.18 2.61 -12.90
N GLY A 122 -22.84 1.98 -13.87
CA GLY A 122 -23.58 2.70 -14.91
C GLY A 122 -24.71 3.57 -14.34
N GLU A 123 -25.46 3.04 -13.38
CA GLU A 123 -26.56 3.76 -12.72
C GLU A 123 -26.08 4.91 -11.82
N ARG A 124 -24.96 4.74 -11.10
CA ARG A 124 -24.46 5.72 -10.13
C ARG A 124 -23.55 6.78 -10.74
N PHE A 125 -22.71 6.39 -11.69
CA PHE A 125 -21.67 7.26 -12.23
C PHE A 125 -21.97 7.75 -13.64
N GLY A 126 -23.03 7.26 -14.29
CA GLY A 126 -23.39 7.64 -15.66
C GLY A 126 -22.41 7.14 -16.72
N VAL A 127 -21.62 6.12 -16.39
CA VAL A 127 -20.63 5.48 -17.27
C VAL A 127 -21.25 4.37 -18.10
N HIS A 128 -20.56 3.92 -19.14
CA HIS A 128 -21.00 2.81 -19.98
C HIS A 128 -20.57 1.47 -19.39
N GLY A 129 -21.48 0.50 -19.30
CA GLY A 129 -21.19 -0.84 -18.77
C GLY A 129 -20.94 -1.88 -19.86
N LEU A 130 -19.88 -2.69 -19.71
CA LEU A 130 -19.58 -3.86 -20.53
C LEU A 130 -19.38 -5.07 -19.61
N VAL A 131 -20.26 -6.07 -19.65
CA VAL A 131 -20.07 -7.28 -18.81
C VAL A 131 -18.94 -8.12 -19.40
N SER A 132 -17.94 -8.43 -18.57
CA SER A 132 -16.79 -9.24 -18.93
C SER A 132 -17.09 -10.75 -18.79
N THR A 133 -16.13 -11.56 -19.22
CA THR A 133 -16.12 -13.01 -19.08
C THR A 133 -14.88 -13.44 -18.30
N VAL A 134 -14.89 -14.64 -17.71
CA VAL A 134 -13.68 -15.20 -17.07
C VAL A 134 -12.63 -15.58 -18.12
N ARG A 135 -13.11 -16.12 -19.25
CA ARG A 135 -12.29 -16.57 -20.37
C ARG A 135 -12.09 -15.44 -21.40
N PRO A 136 -10.84 -15.04 -21.69
CA PRO A 136 -10.55 -13.96 -22.65
C PRO A 136 -11.15 -14.20 -24.04
N GLU A 137 -11.16 -15.44 -24.50
CA GLU A 137 -11.68 -15.83 -25.82
C GLU A 137 -13.19 -15.67 -25.97
N ASP A 138 -13.93 -15.50 -24.87
CA ASP A 138 -15.37 -15.25 -24.86
C ASP A 138 -15.71 -13.75 -24.80
N PHE A 139 -14.73 -12.90 -24.44
CA PHE A 139 -14.95 -11.47 -24.35
C PHE A 139 -15.13 -10.87 -25.74
N ARG A 140 -16.19 -10.08 -25.93
CA ARG A 140 -16.52 -9.43 -27.20
C ARG A 140 -16.67 -7.93 -26.97
N CYS A 141 -15.83 -7.15 -27.62
CA CYS A 141 -15.91 -5.71 -27.64
C CYS A 141 -15.47 -5.20 -29.02
N GLU A 142 -16.37 -4.50 -29.72
CA GLU A 142 -16.07 -3.91 -31.03
C GLU A 142 -15.38 -2.54 -30.91
N ARG A 143 -15.46 -1.92 -29.73
CA ARG A 143 -14.89 -0.61 -29.45
C ARG A 143 -13.39 -0.71 -29.16
N ARG A 144 -12.67 0.34 -29.56
CA ARG A 144 -11.28 0.60 -29.14
C ARG A 144 -11.23 1.75 -28.14
N PHE A 145 -10.21 1.74 -27.29
CA PHE A 145 -10.00 2.69 -26.20
C PHE A 145 -8.64 3.37 -26.34
N ASP A 146 -8.58 4.66 -26.00
CA ASP A 146 -7.31 5.37 -25.88
C ASP A 146 -6.58 5.00 -24.60
N ALA A 147 -7.32 4.60 -23.58
CA ALA A 147 -6.77 4.25 -22.30
C ALA A 147 -7.51 3.07 -21.69
N ILE A 148 -6.76 2.11 -21.16
CA ILE A 148 -7.32 0.99 -20.40
C ILE A 148 -6.56 0.94 -19.07
N LEU A 149 -7.29 0.98 -17.96
CA LEU A 149 -6.77 0.71 -16.62
C LEU A 149 -7.21 -0.69 -16.20
N VAL A 150 -6.28 -1.47 -15.66
CA VAL A 150 -6.54 -2.79 -15.11
C VAL A 150 -5.94 -2.86 -13.71
N THR A 151 -6.81 -2.66 -12.72
CA THR A 151 -6.38 -2.66 -11.32
C THR A 151 -6.52 -4.06 -10.75
N SER A 152 -5.40 -4.67 -10.36
CA SER A 152 -5.36 -5.91 -9.58
C SER A 152 -6.03 -7.14 -10.24
N LEU A 153 -6.07 -7.22 -11.57
CA LEU A 153 -6.42 -8.47 -12.27
C LEU A 153 -5.18 -9.35 -12.49
N PHE A 154 -4.11 -8.78 -13.03
CA PHE A 154 -2.88 -9.52 -13.38
C PHE A 154 -2.09 -9.99 -12.16
N THR A 155 -2.47 -9.53 -10.97
CA THR A 155 -2.06 -10.04 -9.66
C THR A 155 -2.70 -11.38 -9.29
N HIS A 156 -3.64 -11.90 -10.09
CA HIS A 156 -4.47 -13.05 -9.72
C HIS A 156 -4.60 -14.10 -10.83
N LEU A 157 -4.04 -13.85 -12.02
CA LEU A 157 -4.19 -14.75 -13.16
C LEU A 157 -3.02 -15.74 -13.24
N PRO A 158 -3.28 -17.03 -13.55
CA PRO A 158 -2.21 -17.93 -13.99
C PRO A 158 -1.72 -17.53 -15.37
N GLU A 159 -0.55 -18.06 -15.73
CA GLU A 159 0.22 -17.67 -16.92
C GLU A 159 -0.61 -17.65 -18.22
N GLU A 160 -1.37 -18.72 -18.50
CA GLU A 160 -2.12 -18.82 -19.75
C GLU A 160 -3.16 -17.70 -19.90
N ARG A 161 -3.92 -17.43 -18.83
CA ARG A 161 -4.91 -16.34 -18.80
C ARG A 161 -4.25 -14.97 -18.75
N PHE A 162 -3.10 -14.83 -18.10
CA PHE A 162 -2.31 -13.61 -18.11
C PHE A 162 -1.97 -13.20 -19.55
N VAL A 163 -1.37 -14.11 -20.33
CA VAL A 163 -0.99 -13.82 -21.72
C VAL A 163 -2.23 -13.57 -22.59
N ALA A 164 -3.29 -14.34 -22.40
CA ALA A 164 -4.51 -14.21 -23.19
C ALA A 164 -5.26 -12.88 -22.92
N TRP A 165 -5.34 -12.43 -21.66
CA TRP A 165 -5.90 -11.12 -21.33
C TRP A 165 -5.04 -9.97 -21.87
N LEU A 166 -3.71 -10.04 -21.79
CA LEU A 166 -2.84 -9.05 -22.44
C LEU A 166 -3.15 -8.92 -23.93
N ARG A 167 -3.34 -10.05 -24.63
CA ARG A 167 -3.67 -10.05 -26.07
C ARG A 167 -4.99 -9.35 -26.35
N VAL A 168 -6.02 -9.67 -25.58
CA VAL A 168 -7.34 -9.03 -25.73
C VAL A 168 -7.24 -7.54 -25.46
N LEU A 169 -6.69 -7.13 -24.32
CA LEU A 169 -6.66 -5.73 -23.89
C LEU A 169 -5.79 -4.86 -24.79
N MET A 170 -4.61 -5.33 -25.21
CA MET A 170 -3.80 -4.64 -26.22
C MET A 170 -4.52 -4.55 -27.56
N GLY A 171 -5.28 -5.59 -27.93
CA GLY A 171 -6.11 -5.60 -29.14
C GLY A 171 -7.26 -4.58 -29.12
N LEU A 172 -7.67 -4.12 -27.93
CA LEU A 172 -8.70 -3.10 -27.74
C LEU A 172 -8.14 -1.68 -27.69
N LEU A 173 -6.82 -1.47 -27.72
CA LEU A 173 -6.25 -0.13 -27.78
C LEU A 173 -6.45 0.50 -29.16
N THR A 174 -6.60 1.82 -29.20
CA THR A 174 -6.33 2.63 -30.40
C THR A 174 -4.82 2.61 -30.70
N PRO A 175 -4.36 2.97 -31.90
CA PRO A 175 -2.92 2.96 -32.22
C PRO A 175 -2.06 3.81 -31.29
N ARG A 176 -2.64 4.87 -30.69
CA ARG A 176 -1.99 5.74 -29.71
C ARG A 176 -2.37 5.40 -28.26
N GLY A 177 -3.07 4.29 -28.03
CA GLY A 177 -3.60 3.95 -26.74
C GLY A 177 -2.53 3.59 -25.71
N VAL A 178 -2.92 3.55 -24.43
CA VAL A 178 -2.09 3.07 -23.33
C VAL A 178 -2.87 2.09 -22.46
N LEU A 179 -2.26 0.95 -22.16
CA LEU A 179 -2.73 -0.02 -21.18
C LEU A 179 -1.90 0.15 -19.90
N ALA A 180 -2.56 0.51 -18.81
CA ALA A 180 -2.00 0.59 -17.47
C ALA A 180 -2.49 -0.63 -16.66
N PHE A 181 -1.59 -1.49 -16.20
CA PHE A 181 -1.98 -2.68 -15.42
C PHE A 181 -1.01 -2.97 -14.31
N SER A 182 -1.50 -3.57 -13.21
CA SER A 182 -0.69 -3.82 -12.02
C SER A 182 -0.39 -5.30 -11.79
N THR A 183 0.77 -5.58 -11.17
CA THR A 183 1.21 -6.94 -10.82
C THR A 183 1.89 -6.97 -9.45
N HIS A 184 1.97 -8.14 -8.81
CA HIS A 184 2.82 -8.32 -7.63
C HIS A 184 4.25 -8.63 -8.09
N SER A 185 5.20 -7.86 -7.58
CA SER A 185 6.62 -8.09 -7.87
C SER A 185 7.21 -9.14 -6.91
N PRO A 186 8.42 -9.66 -7.18
CA PRO A 186 9.08 -10.58 -6.26
C PRO A 186 9.34 -9.97 -4.87
N ALA A 187 9.32 -8.64 -4.73
CA ALA A 187 9.56 -7.95 -3.46
C ALA A 187 8.43 -8.17 -2.43
N VAL A 188 7.23 -8.56 -2.88
CA VAL A 188 6.08 -8.86 -2.01
C VAL A 188 5.72 -10.34 -2.03
N LEU A 189 6.66 -11.21 -2.42
CA LEU A 189 6.49 -12.65 -2.31
C LEU A 189 6.33 -13.06 -0.83
N PRO A 190 5.50 -14.08 -0.55
CA PRO A 190 5.39 -14.65 0.78
C PRO A 190 6.73 -15.22 1.26
N HIS A 191 6.97 -15.14 2.57
CA HIS A 191 8.18 -15.69 3.15
C HIS A 191 8.30 -17.20 2.86
N GLY A 192 9.45 -17.60 2.31
CA GLY A 192 9.78 -19.00 2.05
C GLY A 192 9.40 -19.48 0.66
N VAL A 193 8.75 -18.62 -0.14
CA VAL A 193 8.50 -18.87 -1.55
C VAL A 193 9.64 -18.27 -2.37
N GLU A 194 10.29 -19.10 -3.18
CA GLU A 194 11.33 -18.67 -4.12
C GLU A 194 10.73 -18.44 -5.51
N MET A 195 11.15 -17.36 -6.18
CA MET A 195 10.76 -17.10 -7.56
C MET A 195 11.45 -18.09 -8.49
N PRO A 196 10.71 -18.93 -9.25
CA PRO A 196 11.31 -19.87 -10.17
C PRO A 196 11.96 -19.16 -11.38
N PRO A 197 12.86 -19.82 -12.12
CA PRO A 197 13.49 -19.24 -13.32
C PRO A 197 12.50 -18.78 -14.41
N ALA A 198 11.32 -19.40 -14.48
CA ALA A 198 10.24 -18.99 -15.38
C ALA A 198 9.69 -17.58 -15.04
N GLY A 199 9.96 -17.07 -13.85
CA GLY A 199 9.63 -15.69 -13.47
C GLY A 199 8.17 -15.47 -13.10
N ILE A 200 7.40 -16.52 -12.82
CA ILE A 200 6.02 -16.46 -12.33
C ILE A 200 5.79 -17.48 -11.20
N VAL A 201 5.06 -17.06 -10.16
CA VAL A 201 4.46 -17.92 -9.14
C VAL A 201 2.96 -17.69 -9.17
N PHE A 202 2.17 -18.76 -9.22
CA PHE A 202 0.72 -18.73 -9.07
C PHE A 202 0.32 -19.68 -7.93
N GLU A 203 -0.48 -19.18 -7.00
CA GLU A 203 -1.08 -19.97 -5.93
C GLU A 203 -2.60 -19.82 -5.97
N GLU A 204 -3.33 -20.91 -5.81
CA GLU A 204 -4.81 -20.92 -5.74
C GLU A 204 -5.30 -20.42 -4.37
N ARG A 205 -5.01 -19.16 -4.07
CA ARG A 205 -5.53 -18.42 -2.92
C ARG A 205 -5.96 -17.03 -3.38
N SER A 206 -7.09 -16.55 -2.89
CA SER A 206 -7.57 -15.21 -3.20
C SER A 206 -8.30 -14.61 -2.00
N GLU A 207 -8.28 -13.28 -1.94
CA GLU A 207 -9.16 -12.47 -1.13
C GLU A 207 -10.60 -12.45 -1.64
N SER A 208 -10.84 -12.75 -2.93
CA SER A 208 -12.20 -12.85 -3.46
C SER A 208 -12.87 -14.12 -2.94
N GLY A 209 -14.09 -13.96 -2.41
CA GLY A 209 -14.90 -15.07 -1.93
C GLY A 209 -15.82 -15.67 -3.01
N SER A 210 -15.92 -15.03 -4.18
CA SER A 210 -16.93 -15.36 -5.20
C SER A 210 -16.37 -15.98 -6.49
N LEU A 211 -15.06 -15.91 -6.71
CA LEU A 211 -14.40 -16.50 -7.88
C LEU A 211 -13.69 -17.80 -7.51
N ASP A 212 -13.64 -18.74 -8.45
CA ASP A 212 -12.86 -19.97 -8.28
C ASP A 212 -11.37 -19.60 -8.18
N THR A 213 -10.67 -20.11 -7.16
CA THR A 213 -9.25 -19.77 -6.90
C THR A 213 -8.31 -20.28 -7.98
N SER A 214 -8.73 -21.31 -8.73
CA SER A 214 -8.01 -21.75 -9.92
C SER A 214 -8.19 -20.77 -11.08
N ASP A 215 -9.27 -19.98 -11.07
CA ASP A 215 -9.57 -18.93 -12.04
C ASP A 215 -8.96 -17.56 -11.66
N TYR A 216 -9.00 -17.23 -10.38
CA TYR A 216 -8.56 -15.97 -9.77
C TYR A 216 -7.87 -16.28 -8.43
N GLY A 217 -6.55 -16.50 -8.49
CA GLY A 217 -5.70 -16.87 -7.35
C GLY A 217 -4.78 -15.72 -6.94
N SER A 218 -3.53 -15.99 -6.59
CA SER A 218 -2.52 -14.96 -6.32
C SER A 218 -1.27 -15.22 -7.15
N THR A 219 -0.84 -14.19 -7.88
CA THR A 219 0.24 -14.25 -8.86
C THR A 219 1.32 -13.23 -8.54
N TRP A 220 2.58 -13.68 -8.57
CA TRP A 220 3.78 -12.84 -8.52
C TRP A 220 4.61 -13.06 -9.76
N VAL A 221 5.13 -11.98 -10.35
CA VAL A 221 5.87 -12.02 -11.61
C VAL A 221 7.12 -11.17 -11.58
N THR A 222 8.14 -11.60 -12.31
CA THR A 222 9.31 -10.78 -12.64
C THR A 222 9.01 -9.88 -13.83
N GLU A 223 9.74 -8.77 -13.95
CA GLU A 223 9.64 -7.90 -15.13
C GLU A 223 9.98 -8.63 -16.44
N ALA A 224 10.93 -9.56 -16.39
CA ALA A 224 11.30 -10.39 -17.55
C ALA A 224 10.11 -11.22 -18.04
N PHE A 225 9.38 -11.84 -17.11
CA PHE A 225 8.15 -12.57 -17.43
C PHE A 225 7.11 -11.66 -18.08
N VAL A 226 6.85 -10.45 -17.53
CA VAL A 226 5.84 -9.54 -18.10
C VAL A 226 6.22 -9.10 -19.53
N ARG A 227 7.51 -8.82 -19.78
CA ARG A 227 8.02 -8.50 -21.12
C ARG A 227 7.83 -9.66 -22.09
N GLU A 228 8.15 -10.88 -21.68
CA GLU A 228 7.94 -12.08 -22.50
C GLU A 228 6.44 -12.33 -22.76
N ALA A 229 5.60 -12.21 -21.73
CA ALA A 229 4.16 -12.38 -21.84
C ALA A 229 3.54 -11.39 -22.84
N LEU A 230 3.97 -10.12 -22.80
CA LEU A 230 3.55 -9.12 -23.79
C LEU A 230 4.04 -9.48 -25.21
N GLY A 231 5.29 -9.93 -25.35
CA GLY A 231 5.83 -10.41 -26.63
C GLY A 231 5.03 -11.58 -27.20
N ARG A 232 4.64 -12.55 -26.37
CA ARG A 232 3.76 -13.67 -26.77
C ARG A 232 2.33 -13.23 -27.08
N ALA A 233 1.85 -12.17 -26.44
CA ALA A 233 0.51 -11.64 -26.65
C ALA A 233 0.38 -10.95 -28.01
N VAL A 234 1.28 -10.03 -28.35
CA VAL A 234 1.13 -9.11 -29.50
C VAL A 234 2.38 -8.94 -30.37
N GLY A 235 3.49 -9.62 -30.07
CA GLY A 235 4.74 -9.53 -30.85
C GLY A 235 5.52 -8.26 -30.55
N ALA A 236 5.15 -7.14 -31.16
CA ALA A 236 5.84 -5.85 -31.03
C ALA A 236 4.95 -4.83 -30.30
N ALA A 237 5.40 -4.41 -29.12
CA ALA A 237 4.81 -3.37 -28.29
C ALA A 237 5.87 -2.86 -27.32
N SER A 238 5.70 -1.65 -26.80
CA SER A 238 6.59 -1.11 -25.77
C SER A 238 5.99 -1.23 -24.38
N LEU A 239 6.86 -1.46 -23.40
CA LEU A 239 6.49 -1.68 -22.00
C LEU A 239 7.44 -0.93 -21.08
N HIS A 240 6.87 -0.15 -20.18
CA HIS A 240 7.58 0.53 -19.10
C HIS A 240 7.05 0.08 -17.75
N ARG A 241 7.96 -0.31 -16.84
CA ARG A 241 7.65 -0.69 -15.47
C ARG A 241 7.92 0.48 -14.54
N ILE A 242 6.98 0.70 -13.63
CA ILE A 242 7.11 1.61 -12.49
C ILE A 242 7.06 0.73 -11.23
N ASP A 243 8.20 0.58 -10.56
CA ASP A 243 8.29 -0.17 -9.30
C ASP A 243 7.35 0.42 -8.27
N ARG A 244 6.50 -0.41 -7.66
CA ARG A 244 5.51 0.00 -6.64
C ARG A 244 4.65 1.19 -7.05
N GLY A 245 4.37 1.32 -8.35
CA GLY A 245 3.63 2.44 -8.93
C GLY A 245 2.17 2.53 -8.48
N LEU A 246 1.60 1.47 -7.89
CA LEU A 246 0.22 1.46 -7.41
C LEU A 246 0.15 1.20 -5.91
N CYS A 247 -0.39 2.17 -5.15
CA CYS A 247 -0.56 2.13 -3.70
C CYS A 247 0.72 1.74 -2.94
N ASN A 248 1.90 2.09 -3.48
CA ASN A 248 3.20 1.73 -2.93
C ASN A 248 3.41 0.21 -2.71
N PHE A 249 2.64 -0.63 -3.40
CA PHE A 249 2.56 -2.07 -3.17
C PHE A 249 2.70 -2.87 -4.47
N GLN A 250 1.88 -2.58 -5.48
CA GLN A 250 1.91 -3.28 -6.78
C GLN A 250 2.77 -2.50 -7.77
N ASP A 251 3.51 -3.23 -8.60
CA ASP A 251 4.16 -2.62 -9.76
C ASP A 251 3.09 -2.19 -10.76
N LEU A 252 3.33 -1.06 -11.42
CA LEU A 252 2.50 -0.58 -12.52
C LEU A 252 3.26 -0.73 -13.82
N TYR A 253 2.61 -1.31 -14.82
CA TYR A 253 3.12 -1.43 -16.17
C TYR A 253 2.32 -0.55 -17.11
N LEU A 254 3.01 0.24 -17.92
CA LEU A 254 2.44 0.99 -19.04
C LEU A 254 2.86 0.30 -20.33
N ALA A 255 1.90 -0.31 -21.02
CA ALA A 255 2.08 -0.91 -22.32
C ALA A 255 1.46 -0.02 -23.41
N VAL A 256 2.18 0.18 -24.51
CA VAL A 256 1.68 0.94 -25.67
C VAL A 256 1.90 0.13 -26.97
N PRO A 257 1.02 0.27 -27.98
CA PRO A 257 1.14 -0.50 -29.21
C PRO A 257 2.37 -0.16 -30.04
N GLU A 258 2.90 1.06 -29.93
CA GLU A 258 4.08 1.43 -30.71
C GLU A 258 5.34 0.70 -30.22
N PRO A 259 6.13 0.11 -31.12
CA PRO A 259 7.46 -0.37 -30.78
C PRO A 259 8.40 0.81 -30.51
N ASP A 260 9.39 0.58 -29.64
CA ASP A 260 10.41 1.55 -29.23
C ASP A 260 9.87 2.92 -28.77
N ALA A 261 8.69 2.92 -28.13
CA ALA A 261 8.09 4.13 -27.58
C ALA A 261 8.99 4.75 -26.50
N ASP A 262 9.11 6.08 -26.53
CA ASP A 262 9.90 6.84 -25.58
C ASP A 262 9.09 7.18 -24.31
N PHE A 263 9.53 6.65 -23.17
CA PHE A 263 8.95 6.94 -21.85
C PHE A 263 9.76 7.99 -21.08
N SER A 264 10.80 8.59 -21.66
CA SER A 264 11.66 9.57 -20.95
C SER A 264 10.90 10.81 -20.48
N GLY A 265 9.81 11.17 -21.16
CA GLY A 265 8.90 12.26 -20.75
C GLY A 265 7.92 11.88 -19.63
N LEU A 266 7.90 10.63 -19.16
CA LEU A 266 7.03 10.18 -18.07
C LEU A 266 7.64 10.60 -16.73
N GLY A 267 7.33 11.81 -16.29
CA GLY A 267 7.65 12.29 -14.94
C GLY A 267 6.72 11.69 -13.89
N PHE A 268 6.76 10.37 -13.70
CA PHE A 268 5.92 9.67 -12.75
C PHE A 268 6.30 10.01 -11.30
N GLU A 269 5.29 10.34 -10.50
CA GLU A 269 5.46 10.72 -9.11
C GLU A 269 4.68 9.74 -8.22
N HIS A 270 5.43 9.02 -7.40
CA HIS A 270 4.93 8.06 -6.43
C HIS A 270 4.22 8.77 -5.27
N GLU A 271 3.16 8.11 -4.81
CA GLU A 271 2.52 8.45 -3.54
C GLU A 271 3.55 8.41 -2.40
N PRO A 272 3.63 9.44 -1.54
CA PRO A 272 4.52 9.39 -0.40
C PRO A 272 4.06 8.37 0.65
N TYR A 273 5.02 7.77 1.34
CA TYR A 273 4.83 7.08 2.61
C TYR A 273 4.65 8.11 3.72
N LEU A 274 3.77 7.83 4.68
CA LEU A 274 3.67 8.57 5.93
C LEU A 274 3.64 7.58 7.09
N PHE A 275 4.54 7.77 8.04
CA PHE A 275 4.57 7.01 9.26
C PHE A 275 4.58 7.97 10.46
N VAL A 276 3.69 7.71 11.43
CA VAL A 276 3.56 8.47 12.68
C VAL A 276 4.05 7.58 13.80
N GLU A 277 5.10 7.99 14.49
CA GLU A 277 5.71 7.23 15.58
C GLU A 277 5.28 7.75 16.94
N VAL A 278 5.05 9.05 17.02
CA VAL A 278 4.65 9.73 18.25
C VAL A 278 3.39 10.52 17.97
N CYS A 279 2.38 10.26 18.78
CA CYS A 279 1.24 11.12 19.00
C CYS A 279 1.12 11.25 20.52
N ALA A 280 1.27 12.47 21.03
CA ALA A 280 1.33 12.69 22.47
C ALA A 280 0.62 13.99 22.87
N LEU A 281 -0.07 13.93 24.00
CA LEU A 281 -0.62 15.10 24.65
C LEU A 281 0.44 15.71 25.58
N GLN A 282 0.69 17.01 25.40
CA GLN A 282 1.61 17.81 26.21
C GLN A 282 0.84 18.89 26.96
N GLU A 283 1.51 19.54 27.93
CA GLU A 283 0.94 20.68 28.69
C GLU A 283 -0.45 20.35 29.27
N GLU A 284 -0.53 19.26 30.05
CA GLU A 284 -1.78 18.80 30.68
C GLU A 284 -2.92 18.52 29.68
N GLY A 285 -2.58 18.17 28.43
CA GLY A 285 -3.54 17.86 27.38
C GLY A 285 -3.94 19.05 26.50
N ARG A 286 -3.28 20.21 26.64
CA ARG A 286 -3.58 21.41 25.84
C ARG A 286 -2.87 21.45 24.50
N ARG A 287 -1.85 20.62 24.29
CA ARG A 287 -1.10 20.55 23.03
C ARG A 287 -1.01 19.12 22.52
N LEU A 288 -1.09 18.98 21.20
CA LEU A 288 -0.83 17.73 20.51
C LEU A 288 0.54 17.81 19.84
N ALA A 289 1.41 16.85 20.13
CA ALA A 289 2.70 16.65 19.49
C ALA A 289 2.65 15.42 18.58
N LEU A 290 3.18 15.57 17.37
CA LEU A 290 3.24 14.55 16.34
C LEU A 290 4.65 14.46 15.78
N GLU A 291 5.20 13.24 15.67
CA GLU A 291 6.51 13.01 15.07
C GLU A 291 6.51 11.71 14.25
N GLY A 292 7.38 11.65 13.25
CA GLY A 292 7.54 10.45 12.45
C GLY A 292 8.50 10.65 11.28
N TRP A 293 8.26 9.90 10.21
CA TRP A 293 8.99 10.03 8.95
C TRP A 293 8.07 9.97 7.73
N THR A 294 8.54 10.52 6.62
CA THR A 294 7.88 10.45 5.32
C THR A 294 8.94 10.35 4.21
N ALA A 295 8.62 9.60 3.16
CA ALA A 295 9.51 9.37 2.03
C ALA A 295 8.69 9.15 0.75
N SER A 296 9.25 9.40 -0.42
CA SER A 296 8.69 8.96 -1.71
C SER A 296 9.80 8.39 -2.58
N LEU A 297 9.45 7.43 -3.44
CA LEU A 297 10.39 6.78 -4.37
C LEU A 297 10.86 7.74 -5.48
N SER A 298 10.01 8.72 -5.83
CA SER A 298 10.19 9.62 -6.98
C SER A 298 10.82 10.97 -6.62
N SER A 299 10.37 11.59 -5.51
CA SER A 299 10.80 12.92 -5.10
C SER A 299 10.93 13.02 -3.58
N THR A 300 11.65 14.02 -3.09
CA THR A 300 11.72 14.30 -1.65
C THR A 300 10.47 15.07 -1.23
N PRO A 301 9.65 14.54 -0.30
CA PRO A 301 8.53 15.28 0.25
C PRO A 301 8.99 16.58 0.92
N ARG A 302 8.20 17.64 0.80
CA ARG A 302 8.55 18.96 1.33
C ARG A 302 8.19 19.10 2.80
N GLU A 303 6.95 18.76 3.13
CA GLU A 303 6.37 19.02 4.45
C GLU A 303 5.22 18.05 4.74
N VAL A 304 5.00 17.82 6.04
CA VAL A 304 3.81 17.15 6.57
C VAL A 304 2.92 18.22 7.19
N GLN A 305 1.64 18.18 6.86
CA GLN A 305 0.64 19.12 7.36
C GLN A 305 -0.38 18.39 8.22
N ALA A 306 -0.61 18.93 9.42
CA ALA A 306 -1.61 18.44 10.35
C ALA A 306 -2.84 19.33 10.29
N VAL A 307 -3.98 18.74 9.93
CA VAL A 307 -5.28 19.40 9.80
C VAL A 307 -6.22 18.82 10.86
N LEU A 308 -6.87 19.68 11.63
CA LEU A 308 -7.86 19.28 12.64
C LEU A 308 -9.21 19.89 12.28
N ASP A 309 -10.23 19.05 12.06
CA ASP A 309 -11.58 19.48 11.68
C ASP A 309 -11.62 20.45 10.47
N GLY A 310 -10.68 20.28 9.54
CA GLY A 310 -10.53 21.09 8.32
C GLY A 310 -9.65 22.34 8.49
N GLU A 311 -9.19 22.66 9.70
CA GLU A 311 -8.25 23.76 9.95
C GLU A 311 -6.80 23.28 9.94
N LEU A 312 -5.93 23.97 9.19
CA LEU A 312 -4.49 23.68 9.19
C LEU A 312 -3.87 24.12 10.52
N MET A 313 -3.50 23.15 11.36
CA MET A 313 -2.96 23.40 12.69
C MET A 313 -1.45 23.59 12.69
N ALA A 314 -0.75 22.81 11.86
CA ALA A 314 0.71 22.86 11.78
C ALA A 314 1.24 22.40 10.42
N THR A 315 2.44 22.87 10.10
CA THR A 315 3.25 22.44 8.94
C THR A 315 4.65 22.11 9.44
N ALA A 316 5.08 20.87 9.23
CA ALA A 316 6.37 20.36 9.63
C ALA A 316 7.24 20.14 8.38
N PRO A 317 8.41 20.81 8.25
CA PRO A 317 9.33 20.50 7.16
C PRO A 317 9.89 19.08 7.31
N VAL A 318 10.10 18.41 6.18
CA VAL A 318 10.75 17.09 6.13
C VAL A 318 12.26 17.32 6.04
N ALA A 319 12.94 17.26 7.18
CA ALA A 319 14.37 17.58 7.27
C ALA A 319 15.10 16.84 8.40
N GLY A 320 14.37 16.21 9.33
CA GLY A 320 14.93 15.54 10.49
C GLY A 320 15.81 14.34 10.10
N PRO A 321 16.98 14.15 10.72
CA PRO A 321 17.87 13.03 10.39
C PRO A 321 17.27 11.70 10.83
N ARG A 322 17.25 10.71 9.93
CA ARG A 322 16.68 9.36 10.09
C ARG A 322 17.59 8.30 9.46
N ALA A 323 18.74 8.09 10.07
CA ALA A 323 19.70 7.05 9.65
C ALA A 323 19.11 5.63 9.75
N ASP A 324 18.19 5.42 10.69
CA ASP A 324 17.41 4.20 10.86
C ASP A 324 16.50 3.93 9.64
N VAL A 325 15.80 4.96 9.15
CA VAL A 325 14.92 4.85 7.98
C VAL A 325 15.74 4.62 6.71
N ALA A 326 16.82 5.38 6.52
CA ALA A 326 17.72 5.19 5.39
C ALA A 326 18.32 3.77 5.36
N ALA A 327 18.74 3.24 6.51
CA ALA A 327 19.23 1.88 6.62
C ALA A 327 18.14 0.83 6.35
N SER A 328 16.93 1.04 6.87
CA SER A 328 15.80 0.11 6.68
C SER A 328 15.30 0.06 5.23
N LEU A 329 15.32 1.18 4.53
CA LEU A 329 14.90 1.29 3.13
C LEU A 329 16.06 1.09 2.14
N GLY A 330 17.30 1.01 2.63
CA GLY A 330 18.50 0.74 1.83
C GLY A 330 18.92 1.89 0.91
N ASP A 331 18.57 3.13 1.25
CA ASP A 331 18.83 4.30 0.39
C ASP A 331 19.08 5.58 1.21
N GLU A 332 20.22 6.22 0.96
CA GLU A 332 20.66 7.44 1.66
C GLU A 332 19.76 8.66 1.37
N ARG A 333 18.97 8.64 0.29
CA ARG A 333 17.99 9.72 0.01
C ARG A 333 16.98 9.90 1.14
N TYR A 334 16.78 8.89 1.98
CA TYR A 334 15.85 8.94 3.11
C TYR A 334 16.50 9.39 4.43
N LEU A 335 17.78 9.81 4.41
CA LEU A 335 18.48 10.29 5.61
C LEU A 335 17.82 11.50 6.27
N HIS A 336 17.09 12.31 5.52
CA HIS A 336 16.42 13.52 6.00
C HIS A 336 14.90 13.42 5.90
N SER A 337 14.34 12.23 6.20
CA SER A 337 12.91 11.93 6.12
C SER A 337 12.10 12.28 7.37
N GLY A 338 12.75 12.73 8.45
CA GLY A 338 12.10 13.01 9.72
C GLY A 338 11.26 14.29 9.69
N TRP A 339 10.11 14.27 10.35
CA TRP A 339 9.24 15.42 10.55
C TRP A 339 8.69 15.43 11.97
N GLY A 340 8.33 16.62 12.47
CA GLY A 340 7.69 16.78 13.77
C GLY A 340 7.03 18.14 13.93
N CYS A 341 5.88 18.18 14.60
CA CYS A 341 5.18 19.41 14.95
C CYS A 341 4.47 19.29 16.30
N SER A 342 4.23 20.44 16.95
CA SER A 342 3.39 20.53 18.14
C SER A 342 2.53 21.79 18.08
N PHE A 343 1.22 21.63 18.28
CA PHE A 343 0.26 22.73 18.20
C PHE A 343 -0.76 22.69 19.35
N PRO A 344 -1.28 23.87 19.77
CA PRO A 344 -2.35 23.92 20.75
C PRO A 344 -3.63 23.32 20.18
N LEU A 345 -4.35 22.56 21.01
CA LEU A 345 -5.69 22.10 20.67
C LEU A 345 -6.68 23.28 20.79
N PRO A 346 -7.51 23.54 19.77
CA PRO A 346 -8.54 24.57 19.84
C PRO A 346 -9.49 24.36 21.02
N GLU A 347 -10.01 25.46 21.56
CA GLU A 347 -11.04 25.40 22.58
C GLU A 347 -12.29 24.71 22.01
N GLY A 348 -12.72 23.61 22.63
CA GLY A 348 -13.83 22.79 22.15
C GLY A 348 -13.45 21.61 21.26
N ALA A 349 -12.16 21.43 20.91
CA ALA A 349 -11.70 20.23 20.22
C ALA A 349 -11.99 18.97 21.08
N SER A 350 -12.65 18.00 20.47
CA SER A 350 -13.03 16.75 21.14
C SER A 350 -12.08 15.64 20.74
N ARG A 351 -11.42 15.01 21.70
CA ARG A 351 -10.44 13.95 21.39
C ARG A 351 -11.04 12.74 20.69
N SER A 352 -12.32 12.46 20.93
CA SER A 352 -13.03 11.30 20.41
C SER A 352 -13.84 11.58 19.15
N SER A 353 -13.98 12.84 18.73
CA SER A 353 -14.78 13.19 17.54
C SER A 353 -14.15 14.20 16.60
N SER A 354 -13.17 14.99 17.05
CA SER A 354 -12.38 15.83 16.15
C SER A 354 -11.49 14.95 15.27
N VAL A 355 -11.46 15.24 13.97
CA VAL A 355 -10.70 14.49 12.98
C VAL A 355 -9.35 15.13 12.76
N LEU A 356 -8.30 14.43 13.15
CA LEU A 356 -6.93 14.71 12.78
C LEU A 356 -6.66 14.04 11.43
N LEU A 357 -6.41 14.85 10.40
CA LEU A 357 -5.95 14.41 9.09
C LEU A 357 -4.50 14.84 8.89
N LEU A 358 -3.68 13.90 8.43
CA LEU A 358 -2.30 14.16 8.04
C LEU A 358 -2.16 14.01 6.53
N ARG A 359 -1.60 15.05 5.93
CA ARG A 359 -1.26 15.07 4.50
C ARG A 359 0.21 15.38 4.29
N VAL A 360 0.80 14.71 3.31
CA VAL A 360 2.18 14.97 2.87
C VAL A 360 2.13 15.83 1.63
N VAL A 361 2.90 16.92 1.61
CA VAL A 361 3.06 17.78 0.44
C VAL A 361 4.31 17.33 -0.30
N ASP A 362 4.15 16.88 -1.54
CA ASP A 362 5.27 16.43 -2.37
C ASP A 362 6.15 17.59 -2.88
N GLY A 363 7.24 17.26 -3.60
CA GLY A 363 8.17 18.25 -4.14
C GLY A 363 7.54 19.25 -5.13
N ARG A 364 6.35 18.94 -5.68
CA ARG A 364 5.58 19.79 -6.61
C ARG A 364 4.57 20.67 -5.88
N GLY A 365 4.39 20.48 -4.57
CA GLY A 365 3.38 21.18 -3.79
C GLY A 365 1.99 20.51 -3.81
N VAL A 366 1.88 19.28 -4.30
CA VAL A 366 0.62 18.53 -4.27
C VAL A 366 0.47 17.86 -2.91
N ALA A 367 -0.69 18.06 -2.27
CA ALA A 367 -0.99 17.47 -0.98
C ALA A 367 -1.65 16.09 -1.14
N HIS A 368 -1.12 15.10 -0.42
CA HIS A 368 -1.59 13.71 -0.41
C HIS A 368 -2.19 13.41 0.98
N PRO A 369 -3.52 13.34 1.13
CA PRO A 369 -4.14 12.94 2.40
C PRO A 369 -3.93 11.44 2.63
N LEU A 370 -3.08 11.08 3.60
CA LEU A 370 -2.62 9.70 3.78
C LEU A 370 -3.19 9.02 5.01
N GLN A 371 -3.50 9.79 6.06
CA GLN A 371 -4.05 9.26 7.30
C GLN A 371 -5.12 10.21 7.85
N ALA A 372 -6.19 9.64 8.40
CA ALA A 372 -7.18 10.37 9.18
C ALA A 372 -7.62 9.52 10.37
N SER A 373 -7.85 10.14 11.51
CA SER A 373 -8.32 9.46 12.72
C SER A 373 -8.86 10.48 13.72
N THR A 374 -9.52 10.02 14.78
CA THR A 374 -9.73 10.86 15.96
C THR A 374 -8.42 11.01 16.73
N ILE A 375 -8.30 12.03 17.58
CA ILE A 375 -7.09 12.23 18.40
C ILE A 375 -6.86 11.00 19.30
N ASP A 376 -7.92 10.45 19.92
CA ASP A 376 -7.81 9.26 20.77
C ASP A 376 -7.36 8.02 19.98
N ALA A 377 -7.84 7.85 18.74
CA ALA A 377 -7.38 6.76 17.88
C ALA A 377 -5.90 6.93 17.48
N ALA A 378 -5.46 8.15 17.18
CA ALA A 378 -4.05 8.44 16.90
C ALA A 378 -3.14 8.15 18.10
N LEU A 379 -3.55 8.60 19.30
CA LEU A 379 -2.84 8.33 20.57
C LEU A 379 -2.75 6.83 20.85
N LEU A 380 -3.86 6.11 20.67
CA LEU A 380 -3.90 4.66 20.87
C LEU A 380 -3.01 3.92 19.86
N GLY A 381 -3.02 4.35 18.60
CA GLY A 381 -2.18 3.78 17.54
C GLY A 381 -0.69 3.87 17.88
N THR A 382 -0.21 5.06 18.25
CA THR A 382 1.22 5.23 18.59
C THR A 382 1.59 4.54 19.91
N ALA A 383 0.69 4.49 20.89
CA ALA A 383 0.92 3.73 22.12
C ALA A 383 1.04 2.22 21.87
N ARG A 384 0.26 1.66 20.93
CA ARG A 384 0.39 0.25 20.51
C ARG A 384 1.73 -0.01 19.83
N LEU A 385 2.14 0.87 18.90
CA LEU A 385 3.44 0.77 18.22
C LEU A 385 4.61 0.81 19.22
N GLU A 386 4.54 1.68 20.23
CA GLU A 386 5.56 1.74 21.28
C GLU A 386 5.58 0.46 22.13
N ALA A 387 4.42 -0.07 22.50
CA ALA A 387 4.32 -1.33 23.23
C ALA A 387 4.93 -2.52 22.45
N GLU A 388 4.65 -2.61 21.14
CA GLU A 388 5.21 -3.62 20.25
C GLU A 388 6.74 -3.47 20.11
N ARG A 389 7.23 -2.24 19.98
CA ARG A 389 8.68 -1.96 19.95
C ARG A 389 9.36 -2.43 21.23
N LEU A 390 8.82 -2.04 22.40
CA LEU A 390 9.36 -2.42 23.70
C LEU A 390 9.33 -3.95 23.90
N ALA A 391 8.26 -4.61 23.46
CA ALA A 391 8.17 -6.08 23.50
C ALA A 391 9.25 -6.75 22.62
N ALA A 392 9.49 -6.23 21.42
CA ALA A 392 10.53 -6.74 20.53
C ALA A 392 11.95 -6.49 21.08
N GLU A 393 12.20 -5.34 21.70
CA GLU A 393 13.46 -5.03 22.37
C GLU A 393 13.71 -5.96 23.56
N LEU A 394 12.69 -6.18 24.40
CA LEU A 394 12.75 -7.12 25.51
C LEU A 394 13.08 -8.54 25.03
N ALA A 395 12.40 -9.03 24.00
CA ALA A 395 12.67 -10.35 23.43
C ALA A 395 14.11 -10.48 22.89
N ARG A 396 14.65 -9.44 22.26
CA ARG A 396 16.05 -9.42 21.79
C ARG A 396 17.04 -9.41 22.95
N ALA A 397 16.75 -8.66 24.03
CA ALA A 397 17.57 -8.61 25.22
C ALA A 397 17.60 -9.95 25.95
N GLU A 398 16.45 -10.60 26.11
CA GLU A 398 16.33 -11.94 26.68
C GLU A 398 17.11 -12.98 25.86
N ALA A 399 16.97 -12.97 24.53
CA ALA A 399 17.71 -13.86 23.64
C ALA A 399 19.23 -13.65 23.75
N ARG A 400 19.69 -12.41 23.93
CA ARG A 400 21.11 -12.10 24.15
C ARG A 400 21.59 -12.64 25.51
N ALA A 401 20.84 -12.36 26.58
CA ALA A 401 21.17 -12.83 27.92
C ALA A 401 21.24 -14.37 27.97
N LEU A 402 20.31 -15.08 27.32
CA LEU A 402 20.33 -16.53 27.23
C LEU A 402 21.58 -17.06 26.52
N ARG A 403 22.03 -16.41 25.43
CA ARG A 403 23.27 -16.77 24.73
C ARG A 403 24.51 -16.53 25.61
N GLU A 404 24.56 -15.43 26.34
CA GLU A 404 25.66 -15.12 27.27
C GLU A 404 25.71 -16.12 28.43
N ILE A 405 24.56 -16.47 29.02
CA ILE A 405 24.46 -17.49 30.06
C ILE A 405 24.95 -18.85 29.55
N ALA A 406 24.55 -19.24 28.33
CA ALA A 406 25.02 -20.48 27.71
C ALA A 406 26.55 -20.47 27.53
N ALA A 407 27.10 -19.39 26.97
CA ALA A 407 28.54 -19.25 26.79
C ALA A 407 29.33 -19.26 28.10
N LEU A 408 28.81 -18.62 29.16
CA LEU A 408 29.41 -18.66 30.50
C LEU A 408 29.37 -20.06 31.11
N ARG A 409 28.26 -20.78 30.97
CA ARG A 409 28.14 -22.17 31.41
C ARG A 409 29.15 -23.07 30.70
N ASP A 410 29.28 -22.95 29.39
CA ASP A 410 30.26 -23.69 28.60
C ASP A 410 31.70 -23.37 29.05
N ARG A 411 32.00 -22.11 29.35
CA ARG A 411 33.31 -21.70 29.87
C ARG A 411 33.59 -22.25 31.27
N ILE A 412 32.59 -22.26 32.16
CA ILE A 412 32.71 -22.86 33.50
C ILE A 412 32.96 -24.37 33.35
N HIS A 413 32.18 -25.07 32.54
CA HIS A 413 32.38 -26.49 32.28
C HIS A 413 33.78 -26.79 31.71
N ALA A 414 34.25 -25.98 30.75
CA ALA A 414 35.59 -26.12 30.18
C ALA A 414 36.69 -25.89 31.23
N MET A 415 36.51 -24.88 32.10
CA MET A 415 37.41 -24.60 33.21
C MET A 415 37.44 -25.75 34.21
N GLU A 416 36.28 -26.27 34.62
CA GLU A 416 36.15 -27.41 35.54
C GLU A 416 36.72 -28.71 34.97
N ALA A 417 36.62 -28.90 33.65
CA ALA A 417 37.18 -30.04 32.95
C ALA A 417 38.71 -29.97 32.80
N SER A 418 39.32 -28.78 32.97
CA SER A 418 40.75 -28.55 32.75
C SER A 418 41.63 -29.31 33.76
N ARG A 419 42.83 -29.72 33.31
CA ARG A 419 43.81 -30.41 34.18
C ARG A 419 44.22 -29.55 35.37
N PHE A 420 44.40 -28.24 35.14
CA PHE A 420 44.75 -27.29 36.20
C PHE A 420 43.67 -27.25 37.30
N TRP A 421 42.40 -27.13 36.95
CA TRP A 421 41.30 -27.09 37.92
C TRP A 421 41.17 -28.39 38.71
N LYS A 422 41.29 -29.54 38.03
CA LYS A 422 41.30 -30.87 38.66
C LYS A 422 42.49 -31.04 39.62
N THR A 423 43.69 -30.65 39.22
CA THR A 423 44.89 -30.70 40.07
C THR A 423 44.79 -29.74 41.26
N ARG A 424 44.28 -28.53 41.04
CA ARG A 424 44.00 -27.55 42.10
C ARG A 424 43.03 -28.13 43.13
N ASN A 425 41.90 -28.69 42.70
CA ASN A 425 40.90 -29.28 43.60
C ASN A 425 41.46 -30.50 44.36
N ALA A 426 42.27 -31.34 43.72
CA ALA A 426 42.96 -32.46 44.38
C ALA A 426 43.94 -31.95 45.48
N TRP A 427 44.69 -30.88 45.19
CA TRP A 427 45.60 -30.25 46.16
C TRP A 427 44.86 -29.63 47.35
N PHE A 428 43.75 -28.92 47.12
CA PHE A 428 42.90 -28.42 48.21
C PHE A 428 42.29 -29.55 49.04
N SER A 429 41.90 -30.67 48.42
CA SER A 429 41.45 -31.85 49.16
C SER A 429 42.53 -32.45 50.05
N VAL A 430 43.81 -32.43 49.62
CA VAL A 430 44.94 -32.88 50.44
C VAL A 430 45.16 -31.91 51.61
N LYS A 431 45.18 -30.60 51.34
CA LYS A 431 45.34 -29.59 52.39
C LYS A 431 44.26 -29.68 53.47
N ARG A 432 43.00 -29.95 53.10
CA ARG A 432 41.89 -30.19 54.06
C ARG A 432 42.13 -31.42 54.93
N ARG A 433 42.55 -32.55 54.34
CA ARG A 433 42.88 -33.77 55.11
C ARG A 433 44.03 -33.57 56.09
N LEU A 434 44.92 -32.62 55.80
CA LEU A 434 46.06 -32.26 56.64
C LEU A 434 45.76 -31.11 57.63
N GLY A 435 44.52 -30.58 57.66
CA GLY A 435 44.14 -29.49 58.56
C GLY A 435 44.80 -28.14 58.27
N LEU A 436 45.28 -27.94 57.03
CA LEU A 436 46.07 -26.76 56.64
C LEU A 436 45.21 -25.60 56.10
N THR A 437 43.89 -25.76 56.00
CA THR A 437 42.94 -24.74 55.50
C THR A 437 41.49 -25.17 55.75
N ASP A 438 40.63 -24.19 56.05
CA ASP A 438 39.16 -24.33 56.20
C ASP A 438 38.37 -23.75 55.01
N GLU A 439 39.04 -23.29 53.94
CA GLU A 439 38.36 -22.83 52.73
C GLU A 439 37.57 -23.97 52.06
N THR A 440 36.31 -23.68 51.73
CA THR A 440 35.36 -24.62 51.12
C THR A 440 35.69 -24.88 49.66
#